data_AF-A0A0D6JIQ2-F1
#
_entry.id   AF-A0A0D6JIQ2-F1
#
_cell.length_a   1.000
_cell.length_b   1.000
_cell.length_c   1.000
_cell.angle_alpha   90.00
_cell.angle_beta   90.00
_cell.angle_gamma   90.00
#
_symmetry.space_group_name_H-M   'P 1'
#
loop_
_entity.id
_entity.type
_entity.pdbx_description
1 polymer ?
#
loop_
_entity_poly.entity_id
_entity_poly.type
_entity_poly.pdbx_seq_one_letter_code
_entity_poly.pdbx_strand_id
1 'polypeptide(L)'
;MIKRIVLAVAAGLLVSSPAFAQDVAANVDDCLKQAFDLAQSAEEKNLPDAKLDKLEELLTTMEGHCDSNKFDEAATVAGQIKTEIETP
;
A
#
# COMPACT_ATOMS: atom_id res chain seq x y z
N MET A 1 9.60 -10.63 49.32
CA MET A 1 8.86 -11.80 48.80
C MET A 1 8.50 -11.51 47.35
N ILE A 2 9.26 -12.04 46.40
CA ILE A 2 9.09 -11.80 44.95
C ILE A 2 8.23 -12.93 44.40
N LYS A 3 6.98 -12.61 44.03
CA LYS A 3 6.05 -13.56 43.45
C LYS A 3 6.23 -13.53 41.93
N ARG A 4 6.98 -14.51 41.44
CA ARG A 4 7.17 -14.82 40.03
C ARG A 4 5.80 -15.18 39.43
N ILE A 5 5.34 -14.41 38.45
CA ILE A 5 4.34 -14.86 37.49
C ILE A 5 5.01 -14.79 36.13
N VAL A 6 5.47 -15.97 35.70
CA VAL A 6 5.90 -16.25 34.34
C VAL A 6 4.63 -16.24 33.50
N LEU A 7 4.46 -15.19 32.68
CA LEU A 7 3.45 -15.18 31.63
C LEU A 7 4.05 -15.94 30.45
N ALA A 8 3.36 -17.03 30.10
CA ALA A 8 3.77 -18.01 29.12
C ALA A 8 4.07 -17.35 27.76
N VAL A 9 5.28 -17.63 27.25
CA VAL A 9 5.58 -17.54 25.82
C VAL A 9 4.73 -18.61 25.14
N ALA A 10 3.54 -18.22 24.67
CA ALA A 10 2.81 -19.01 23.71
C ALA A 10 3.53 -18.86 22.37
N ALA A 11 4.25 -19.90 22.00
CA ALA A 11 4.77 -20.10 20.67
C ALA A 11 3.59 -20.04 19.67
N GLY A 12 3.52 -18.92 18.96
CA GLY A 12 2.76 -18.74 17.75
C GLY A 12 3.69 -18.18 16.69
N LEU A 13 4.74 -18.94 16.35
CA LEU A 13 5.53 -18.73 15.13
C LEU A 13 4.64 -19.11 13.94
N LEU A 14 3.66 -18.25 13.62
CA LEU A 14 3.12 -18.22 12.28
C LEU A 14 4.14 -17.44 11.45
N VAL A 15 4.87 -18.20 10.64
CA VAL A 15 5.66 -17.70 9.53
C VAL A 15 4.70 -16.97 8.60
N SER A 16 4.53 -15.67 8.79
CA SER A 16 4.11 -14.77 7.72
C SER A 16 5.37 -14.07 7.27
N SER A 17 5.90 -14.54 6.14
CA SER A 17 6.84 -13.81 5.31
C SER A 17 6.49 -12.31 5.29
N PRO A 18 7.46 -11.39 5.14
CA PRO A 18 7.16 -10.00 4.84
C PRO A 18 6.65 -9.90 3.39
N ALA A 19 5.50 -10.52 3.11
CA ALA A 19 4.63 -10.05 2.05
C ALA A 19 4.04 -8.77 2.63
N PHE A 20 4.61 -7.65 2.20
CA PHE A 20 4.21 -6.27 2.46
C PHE A 20 2.93 -6.15 3.29
N ALA A 21 3.07 -5.85 4.58
CA ALA A 21 1.97 -5.25 5.33
C ALA A 21 1.75 -3.86 4.73
N GLN A 22 1.05 -3.81 3.60
CA GLN A 22 0.56 -2.57 3.02
C GLN A 22 -0.59 -2.15 3.91
N ASP A 23 -0.48 -0.98 4.54
CA ASP A 23 -1.60 -0.35 5.22
C ASP A 23 -2.76 -0.22 4.22
N VAL A 24 -3.77 -1.07 4.39
CA VAL A 24 -5.01 -1.03 3.61
C VAL A 24 -5.80 0.17 4.10
N ALA A 25 -6.25 1.01 3.18
CA ALA A 25 -7.05 2.19 3.51
C ALA A 25 -8.34 1.80 4.25
N ALA A 26 -8.70 2.57 5.29
CA ALA A 26 -9.83 2.24 6.15
C ALA A 26 -11.18 2.72 5.59
N ASN A 27 -11.17 3.66 4.64
CA ASN A 27 -12.33 4.26 3.98
C ASN A 27 -11.92 4.88 2.64
N VAL A 28 -12.91 5.38 1.90
CA VAL A 28 -12.73 6.00 0.58
C VAL A 28 -11.80 7.21 0.63
N ASP A 29 -11.96 8.09 1.62
CA ASP A 29 -11.14 9.31 1.73
C ASP A 29 -9.66 8.98 1.96
N ASP A 30 -9.37 8.03 2.84
CA ASP A 30 -8.00 7.55 3.08
C ASP A 30 -7.40 6.88 1.83
N CYS A 31 -8.23 6.17 1.06
CA CYS A 31 -7.81 5.49 -0.17
C CYS A 31 -7.49 6.50 -1.28
N LEU A 32 -8.36 7.46 -1.53
CA LEU A 32 -8.15 8.52 -2.52
C LEU A 32 -6.97 9.43 -2.12
N LYS A 33 -6.82 9.70 -0.82
CA LYS A 33 -5.63 10.41 -0.33
C LYS A 33 -4.35 9.65 -0.65
N GLN A 34 -4.35 8.33 -0.49
CA GLN A 34 -3.18 7.51 -0.84
C GLN A 34 -2.88 7.56 -2.35
N ALA A 35 -3.90 7.52 -3.21
CA ALA A 35 -3.73 7.70 -4.66
C ALA A 35 -3.10 9.06 -5.00
N PHE A 36 -3.57 10.14 -4.37
CA PHE A 36 -3.01 11.48 -4.53
C PHE A 36 -1.55 11.57 -4.08
N ASP A 37 -1.22 11.04 -2.89
CA ASP A 37 0.15 11.06 -2.36
C ASP A 37 1.11 10.27 -3.28
N LEU A 38 0.64 9.19 -3.92
CA LEU A 38 1.41 8.43 -4.92
C LEU A 38 1.60 9.21 -6.23
N ALA A 39 0.57 9.90 -6.72
CA ALA A 39 0.68 10.76 -7.89
C ALA A 39 1.71 11.87 -7.68
N GLN A 40 1.67 12.54 -6.52
CA GLN A 40 2.66 13.56 -6.15
C GLN A 40 4.08 12.97 -6.11
N SER A 41 4.25 11.78 -5.53
CA SER A 41 5.54 11.09 -5.49
C SER A 41 6.08 10.76 -6.89
N ALA A 42 5.21 10.45 -7.85
CA ALA A 42 5.59 10.21 -9.24
C ALA A 42 6.04 11.51 -9.95
N GLU A 43 5.34 12.62 -9.73
CA GLU A 43 5.71 13.94 -10.29
C GLU A 43 7.11 14.36 -9.85
N GLU A 44 7.46 14.14 -8.58
CA GLU A 44 8.79 14.47 -8.04
C GLU A 44 9.93 13.69 -8.69
N LYS A 45 9.64 12.54 -9.33
CA LYS A 45 10.64 11.61 -9.87
C LYS A 45 11.04 11.90 -11.31
N ASN A 46 10.40 12.86 -11.99
CA ASN A 46 10.67 13.18 -13.40
C ASN A 46 10.75 11.92 -14.29
N LEU A 47 9.75 11.05 -14.14
CA LEU A 47 9.69 9.78 -14.86
C LEU A 47 9.52 10.00 -16.37
N PRO A 48 10.02 9.09 -17.22
CA PRO A 48 9.79 9.15 -18.66
C PRO A 48 8.31 9.02 -19.00
N ASP A 49 7.87 9.64 -20.11
CA ASP A 49 6.46 9.67 -20.55
C ASP A 49 5.77 8.30 -20.53
N ALA A 50 6.45 7.25 -21.00
CA ALA A 50 5.88 5.90 -21.01
C ALA A 50 5.58 5.33 -19.60
N LYS A 51 6.32 5.76 -18.57
CA LYS A 51 6.02 5.43 -17.17
C LYS A 51 4.89 6.31 -16.63
N LEU A 52 4.83 7.58 -17.04
CA LEU A 52 3.73 8.48 -16.66
C LEU A 52 2.38 7.98 -17.20
N ASP A 53 2.31 7.56 -18.47
CA ASP A 53 1.10 6.98 -19.07
C ASP A 53 0.62 5.75 -18.28
N LYS A 54 1.56 4.86 -17.93
CA LYS A 54 1.25 3.66 -17.12
C LYS A 54 0.80 4.02 -15.71
N LEU A 55 1.42 5.03 -15.10
CA LEU A 55 1.04 5.48 -13.77
C LEU A 55 -0.35 6.12 -13.75
N GLU A 56 -0.73 6.87 -14.79
CA GLU A 56 -2.08 7.43 -14.93
C GLU A 56 -3.15 6.31 -15.01
N GLU A 57 -2.88 5.24 -15.78
CA GLU A 57 -3.77 4.08 -15.86
C GLU A 57 -3.93 3.38 -14.49
N LEU A 58 -2.82 3.19 -13.78
CA LEU A 58 -2.83 2.56 -12.46
C LEU A 58 -3.51 3.44 -11.41
N LEU A 59 -3.25 4.75 -11.39
CA LEU A 59 -3.90 5.70 -10.49
C LEU A 59 -5.41 5.74 -10.72
N THR A 60 -5.85 5.84 -11.97
CA THR A 60 -7.27 5.79 -12.33
C THR A 60 -7.93 4.48 -11.87
N THR A 61 -7.22 3.35 -12.03
CA THR A 61 -7.70 2.05 -11.56
C THR A 61 -7.82 2.00 -10.04
N MET A 62 -6.83 2.54 -9.32
CA MET A 62 -6.83 2.63 -7.87
C MET A 62 -8.00 3.49 -7.37
N GLU A 63 -8.22 4.67 -7.96
CA GLU A 63 -9.35 5.55 -7.65
C GLU A 63 -10.70 4.84 -7.85
N GLY A 64 -10.87 4.13 -8.96
CA GLY A 64 -12.07 3.34 -9.21
C GLY A 64 -12.30 2.21 -8.18
N HIS A 65 -11.22 1.61 -7.66
CA HIS A 65 -11.30 0.67 -6.55
C HIS A 65 -11.65 1.37 -5.22
N CYS A 66 -11.07 2.53 -4.94
CA CYS A 66 -11.41 3.35 -3.77
C CYS A 66 -12.92 3.69 -3.75
N ASP A 67 -13.44 4.23 -4.85
CA ASP A 67 -14.87 4.59 -4.98
C ASP A 67 -15.80 3.39 -4.82
N SER A 68 -15.33 2.20 -5.23
CA SER A 68 -16.07 0.94 -5.11
C SER A 68 -15.92 0.25 -3.75
N ASN A 69 -15.22 0.86 -2.78
CA ASN A 69 -14.86 0.26 -1.48
C ASN A 69 -14.07 -1.06 -1.60
N LYS A 70 -13.30 -1.21 -2.69
CA LYS A 70 -12.43 -2.37 -2.97
C LYS A 70 -11.01 -2.09 -2.51
N PHE A 71 -10.84 -1.92 -1.20
CA PHE A 71 -9.59 -1.40 -0.64
C PHE A 71 -8.40 -2.37 -0.74
N ASP A 72 -8.65 -3.69 -0.75
CA ASP A 72 -7.60 -4.69 -0.95
C ASP A 72 -7.06 -4.66 -2.39
N GLU A 73 -7.95 -4.51 -3.36
CA GLU A 73 -7.58 -4.32 -4.77
C GLU A 73 -6.88 -2.98 -4.98
N ALA A 74 -7.35 -1.90 -4.36
CA ALA A 74 -6.69 -0.60 -4.38
C ALA A 74 -5.28 -0.69 -3.79
N ALA A 75 -5.09 -1.40 -2.67
CA ALA A 75 -3.77 -1.63 -2.08
C ALA A 75 -2.85 -2.42 -3.01
N THR A 76 -3.37 -3.41 -3.72
CA THR A 76 -2.60 -4.15 -4.73
C THR A 76 -2.10 -3.22 -5.83
N VAL A 77 -2.97 -2.36 -6.37
CA VAL A 77 -2.60 -1.36 -7.39
C VAL A 77 -1.62 -0.33 -6.84
N ALA A 78 -1.79 0.13 -5.60
CA ALA A 78 -0.84 1.02 -4.93
C ALA A 78 0.57 0.41 -4.83
N GLY A 79 0.68 -0.90 -4.64
CA GLY A 79 1.97 -1.61 -4.66
C GLY A 79 2.63 -1.61 -6.04
N GLN A 80 1.84 -1.75 -7.10
CA GLN A 80 2.30 -1.65 -8.48
C GLN A 80 2.78 -0.23 -8.80
N ILE A 81 2.01 0.80 -8.42
CA ILE A 81 2.38 2.21 -8.58
C ILE A 81 3.74 2.49 -7.91
N LYS A 82 3.91 2.08 -6.65
CA LYS A 82 5.20 2.23 -5.93
C LYS A 82 6.36 1.57 -6.69
N THR A 83 6.14 0.38 -7.23
CA THR A 83 7.17 -0.34 -8.01
C THR A 83 7.57 0.44 -9.27
N GLU A 84 6.61 1.01 -10.00
CA GLU A 84 6.89 1.82 -11.20
C GLU A 84 7.64 3.13 -10.88
N ILE A 85 7.35 3.74 -9.72
CA ILE A 85 8.01 4.96 -9.24
C ILE A 85 9.45 4.68 -8.79
N GLU A 86 9.69 3.56 -8.11
CA GLU A 86 10.99 3.23 -7.50
C GLU A 86 11.97 2.56 -8.47
N THR A 87 11.46 1.90 -9.51
CA THR A 87 12.32 1.26 -10.52
C THR A 87 12.90 2.33 -11.45
N PRO A 88 14.23 2.39 -11.66
CA PRO A 88 14.87 3.36 -12.56
C PRO A 88 14.40 3.25 -14.01
#